data_AF-A0A314Y4X2-F1
#
_entry.id   AF-A0A314Y4X2-F1
#
_cell.length_a   1.000
_cell.length_b   1.000
_cell.length_c   1.000
_cell.angle_alpha   90.00
_cell.angle_beta   90.00
_cell.angle_gamma   90.00
#
_symmetry.space_group_name_H-M   'P 1'
#
loop_
_entity.id
_entity.type
_entity.pdbx_description
1 polymer ?
#
loop_
_entity_poly.entity_id
_entity_poly.type
_entity_poly.pdbx_seq_one_letter_code
_entity_poly.pdbx_strand_id
1 'polypeptide(L)'
;MAPPSLTKNALDLIVLVDDTSQLPITLHGTSFLARGHPFLTEVPLNIIATTPPSPFTNISSDNTKTNSNMNKTTSSGCFVGFDVDEPKSRHVVPVGKLRGIRFTSIFRFKVWWTNHWAGTSGNDVENETQMILLDKNDLGRPYVLILPLLEGPFRASLLPGSHNNDYYVDMCVESGSTRVSASSFRSCLYMHVGDDPYSLVKEATKVLLDVLSEEFGGRVELAKAYYEALTDSMKKHFNGNGVIASMQHCNDFMYLGT
;
A
#
# COMPACT_ATOMS: atom_id res chain seq x y z
N MET A 1 43.63 -19.67 26.97
CA MET A 1 43.93 -18.30 26.54
C MET A 1 42.62 -17.59 26.25
N ALA A 2 42.23 -16.62 27.08
CA ALA A 2 41.14 -15.69 26.78
C ALA A 2 41.71 -14.48 26.02
N PRO A 3 40.98 -13.87 25.06
CA PRO A 3 41.44 -12.64 24.44
C PRO A 3 41.10 -11.40 25.31
N PRO A 4 41.90 -10.33 25.24
CA PRO A 4 41.85 -9.21 26.18
C PRO A 4 40.84 -8.12 25.77
N SER A 5 40.31 -7.43 26.78
CA SER A 5 39.56 -6.18 26.68
C SER A 5 40.52 -4.98 26.68
N LEU A 6 40.25 -3.96 25.87
CA LEU A 6 40.88 -2.64 25.94
C LEU A 6 39.84 -1.55 25.67
N THR A 7 39.75 -0.60 26.60
CA THR A 7 38.86 0.55 26.58
C THR A 7 39.65 1.86 26.35
N LYS A 8 39.00 2.78 25.63
CA LYS A 8 38.98 4.26 25.75
C LYS A 8 40.14 5.15 25.25
N ASN A 9 39.82 5.99 24.25
CA ASN A 9 39.80 7.48 24.23
C ASN A 9 39.85 7.95 22.75
N ALA A 10 38.82 8.51 22.10
CA ALA A 10 38.04 9.75 22.27
C ALA A 10 38.74 11.05 21.79
N LEU A 11 38.01 11.79 20.93
CA LEU A 11 38.14 13.18 20.39
C LEU A 11 38.91 13.32 19.05
N ASP A 12 38.43 13.98 17.98
CA ASP A 12 37.17 14.69 17.71
C ASP A 12 37.05 15.06 16.20
N LEU A 13 35.79 15.00 15.68
CA LEU A 13 35.09 15.90 14.74
C LEU A 13 35.74 16.24 13.36
N ILE A 14 35.05 16.07 12.23
CA ILE A 14 33.94 16.94 11.79
C ILE A 14 32.75 16.13 11.27
N VAL A 15 31.60 16.43 11.87
CA VAL A 15 30.24 16.05 11.49
C VAL A 15 29.69 17.11 10.54
N LEU A 16 29.20 16.67 9.37
CA LEU A 16 28.08 17.31 8.67
C LEU A 16 27.00 16.25 8.53
N VAL A 17 26.28 16.07 9.63
CA VAL A 17 25.06 15.29 9.73
C VAL A 17 23.94 16.18 9.20
N ASP A 18 23.34 15.79 8.08
CA ASP A 18 21.99 16.25 7.74
C ASP A 18 21.03 15.20 8.29
N ASP A 19 20.67 15.37 9.56
CA ASP A 19 19.71 14.54 10.30
C ASP A 19 18.30 14.84 9.79
N THR A 20 18.05 14.51 8.52
CA THR A 20 16.68 14.45 8.04
C THR A 20 16.06 13.21 8.63
N SER A 21 15.28 13.40 9.70
CA SER A 21 14.23 12.48 10.13
C SER A 21 13.32 12.19 8.92
N GLN A 22 13.70 11.20 8.12
CA GLN A 22 13.04 10.88 6.86
C GLN A 22 11.70 10.23 7.18
N LEU A 23 10.63 10.89 6.73
CA LEU A 23 9.29 10.30 6.73
C LEU A 23 9.31 8.98 5.95
N PRO A 24 8.55 7.95 6.37
CA PRO A 24 8.70 6.60 5.81
C PRO A 24 8.37 6.53 4.32
N ILE A 25 7.29 7.21 3.89
CA ILE A 25 6.97 7.45 2.49
C ILE A 25 6.75 8.95 2.29
N THR A 26 7.34 9.51 1.23
CA THR A 26 7.09 10.89 0.80
C THR A 26 6.89 10.95 -0.72
N LEU A 27 6.08 11.90 -1.17
CA LEU A 27 6.03 12.30 -2.58
C LEU A 27 6.77 13.64 -2.70
N HIS A 28 8.01 13.62 -3.20
CA HIS A 28 8.83 14.81 -3.37
C HIS A 28 9.08 15.06 -4.87
N GLY A 29 8.64 16.22 -5.36
CA GLY A 29 8.57 16.49 -6.79
C GLY A 29 7.68 15.46 -7.48
N THR A 30 8.22 14.78 -8.49
CA THR A 30 7.53 13.74 -9.25
C THR A 30 7.98 12.33 -8.84
N SER A 31 8.40 12.11 -7.60
CA SER A 31 8.92 10.81 -7.16
C SER A 31 8.38 10.44 -5.79
N PHE A 32 7.89 9.21 -5.67
CA PHE A 32 7.68 8.58 -4.37
C PHE A 32 9.00 8.03 -3.84
N LEU A 33 9.29 8.34 -2.57
CA LEU A 33 10.50 7.93 -1.88
C LEU A 33 10.14 7.15 -0.61
N ALA A 34 10.86 6.06 -0.38
CA ALA A 34 10.82 5.25 0.83
C ALA A 34 12.13 5.48 1.59
N ARG A 35 12.07 6.14 2.76
CA ARG A 35 13.26 6.64 3.49
C ARG A 35 14.26 7.34 2.55
N GLY A 36 13.78 8.33 1.81
CA GLY A 36 14.63 9.10 0.87
C GLY A 36 15.07 8.35 -0.40
N HIS A 37 14.77 7.06 -0.56
CA HIS A 37 15.11 6.30 -1.76
C HIS A 37 13.91 6.21 -2.73
N PRO A 38 14.05 6.62 -3.99
CA PRO A 38 12.95 6.58 -4.95
C PRO A 38 12.50 5.13 -5.26
N PHE A 39 11.20 4.93 -5.41
CA PHE A 39 10.63 3.65 -5.84
C PHE A 39 9.57 3.75 -6.95
N LEU A 40 8.93 4.91 -7.11
CA LEU A 40 8.17 5.28 -8.31
C LEU A 40 8.58 6.69 -8.72
N THR A 41 9.01 6.86 -9.97
CA THR A 41 9.49 8.14 -10.52
C THR A 41 8.57 8.67 -11.60
N GLU A 42 8.69 9.94 -11.97
CA GLU A 42 7.83 10.55 -13.00
C GLU A 42 6.32 10.40 -12.68
N VAL A 43 5.98 10.49 -11.39
CA VAL A 43 4.61 10.49 -10.86
C VAL A 43 3.86 11.71 -11.43
N PRO A 44 2.71 11.51 -12.11
CA PRO A 44 1.91 12.61 -12.65
C PRO A 44 1.39 13.56 -11.57
N LEU A 45 1.20 14.84 -11.93
CA LEU A 45 0.79 15.90 -11.00
C LEU A 45 -0.62 15.72 -10.44
N ASN A 46 -1.46 14.94 -11.10
CA ASN A 46 -2.81 14.67 -10.63
C ASN A 46 -2.86 13.52 -9.60
N ILE A 47 -1.74 12.84 -9.34
CA ILE A 47 -1.62 11.86 -8.26
C ILE A 47 -1.50 12.58 -6.93
N ILE A 48 -2.29 12.15 -5.96
CA ILE A 48 -2.39 12.74 -4.63
C ILE A 48 -2.04 11.68 -3.61
N ALA A 49 -1.13 12.00 -2.70
CA ALA A 49 -0.75 11.15 -1.58
C ALA A 49 -1.20 11.78 -0.26
N THR A 50 -1.91 11.03 0.57
CA THR A 50 -2.39 11.46 1.88
C THR A 50 -1.89 10.53 2.98
N THR A 51 -1.60 11.08 4.14
CA THR A 51 -1.22 10.27 5.31
C THR A 51 -2.46 9.63 5.92
N PRO A 52 -2.35 8.40 6.47
CA PRO A 52 -3.42 7.78 7.22
C PRO A 52 -3.87 8.64 8.41
N PRO A 53 -5.15 8.58 8.80
CA PRO A 53 -5.64 9.28 9.99
C PRO A 53 -4.95 8.77 11.28
N SER A 54 -4.81 9.65 12.28
CA SER A 54 -4.37 9.29 13.64
C SER A 54 -5.36 8.28 14.25
N PRO A 55 -4.95 7.14 14.85
CA PRO A 55 -3.71 6.87 15.61
C PRO A 55 -2.60 6.10 14.86
N PHE A 56 -2.69 5.93 13.54
CA PHE A 56 -1.74 5.10 12.76
C PHE A 56 -0.46 5.81 12.33
N THR A 57 -0.25 6.99 12.91
CA THR A 57 1.05 7.63 12.95
C THR A 57 1.80 7.13 14.17
N ASN A 58 2.91 6.40 13.96
CA ASN A 58 3.79 6.02 15.04
C ASN A 58 4.34 7.29 15.72
N ILE A 59 4.17 7.38 17.03
CA ILE A 59 4.96 8.30 17.84
C ILE A 59 6.33 7.65 17.95
N SER A 60 7.32 8.17 17.22
CA SER A 60 8.71 7.75 17.41
C SER A 60 9.15 8.16 18.81
N SER A 61 9.10 7.23 19.76
CA SER A 61 9.75 7.39 21.07
C SER A 61 11.23 7.08 20.91
N ASP A 62 11.97 7.99 20.30
CA ASP A 62 13.42 7.91 20.34
C ASP A 62 13.85 8.28 21.76
N ASN A 63 14.11 7.25 22.59
CA ASN A 63 14.52 7.41 23.97
C ASN A 63 15.99 7.85 24.03
N THR A 64 16.27 9.08 23.61
CA THR A 64 17.46 9.81 24.04
C THR A 64 17.02 11.13 24.66
N LYS A 65 17.31 11.27 25.94
CA LYS A 65 17.01 12.44 26.76
C LYS A 65 17.61 13.68 26.10
N THR A 66 16.80 14.63 25.65
CA THR A 66 16.75 16.03 26.14
C THR A 66 15.88 16.93 25.25
N ASN A 67 15.01 17.70 25.92
CA ASN A 67 14.43 18.99 25.56
C ASN A 67 13.49 19.11 24.34
N SER A 68 12.20 19.24 24.66
CA SER A 68 11.18 20.09 24.01
C SER A 68 11.41 20.46 22.52
N ASN A 69 10.77 19.72 21.62
CA ASN A 69 9.85 20.26 20.60
C ASN A 69 9.33 19.16 19.67
N MET A 70 7.99 19.05 19.61
CA MET A 70 7.18 18.33 18.61
C MET A 70 7.47 16.83 18.43
N ASN A 71 6.69 15.98 19.11
CA ASN A 71 6.60 14.55 18.80
C ASN A 71 6.20 14.39 17.32
N LYS A 72 7.18 14.10 16.44
CA LYS A 72 6.93 13.92 15.02
C LYS A 72 6.25 12.57 14.81
N THR A 73 4.96 12.63 14.56
CA THR A 73 4.11 11.51 14.16
C THR A 73 4.56 11.02 12.78
N THR A 74 5.07 9.79 12.69
CA THR A 74 5.53 9.19 11.43
C THR A 74 4.61 8.04 11.04
N SER A 75 3.90 8.15 9.92
CA SER A 75 3.14 7.02 9.39
C SER A 75 3.99 6.20 8.44
N SER A 76 4.03 4.89 8.65
CA SER A 76 4.74 3.94 7.77
C SER A 76 4.07 3.74 6.40
N GLY A 77 2.95 4.42 6.12
CA GLY A 77 2.25 4.31 4.85
C GLY A 77 1.56 5.60 4.40
N CYS A 78 1.00 5.56 3.20
CA CYS A 78 0.19 6.61 2.63
C CYS A 78 -0.93 6.05 1.74
N PHE A 79 -2.07 6.73 1.73
CA PHE A 79 -3.10 6.52 0.71
C PHE A 79 -2.75 7.32 -0.53
N VAL A 80 -3.08 6.78 -1.69
CA VAL A 80 -2.85 7.38 -2.99
C VAL A 80 -4.17 7.37 -3.77
N GLY A 81 -4.50 8.52 -4.32
CA GLY A 81 -5.65 8.76 -5.18
C GLY A 81 -5.29 9.73 -6.30
N PHE A 82 -6.29 10.25 -6.99
CA PHE A 82 -6.08 11.18 -8.10
C PHE A 82 -7.33 11.98 -8.42
N ASP A 83 -7.14 13.05 -9.16
CA ASP A 83 -8.21 13.82 -9.81
C ASP A 83 -8.13 13.75 -11.33
N VAL A 84 -9.28 13.78 -11.97
CA VAL A 84 -9.45 13.92 -13.42
C VAL A 84 -10.62 14.84 -13.72
N ASP A 85 -10.62 15.46 -14.91
CA ASP A 85 -11.64 16.45 -15.26
C ASP A 85 -13.02 15.82 -15.49
N GLU A 86 -13.07 14.63 -16.09
CA GLU A 86 -14.31 13.99 -16.51
C GLU A 86 -14.68 12.81 -15.61
N PRO A 87 -15.92 12.75 -15.09
CA PRO A 87 -16.38 11.57 -14.37
C PRO A 87 -16.58 10.39 -15.33
N LYS A 88 -15.99 9.25 -14.98
CA LYS A 88 -16.14 7.99 -15.75
C LYS A 88 -16.39 6.82 -14.80
N SER A 89 -17.00 5.77 -15.33
CA SER A 89 -17.15 4.50 -14.63
C SER A 89 -15.86 3.67 -14.62
N ARG A 90 -14.87 4.06 -15.43
CA ARG A 90 -13.56 3.43 -15.54
C ARG A 90 -12.50 4.46 -15.90
N HIS A 91 -11.45 4.52 -15.09
CA HIS A 91 -10.24 5.32 -15.30
C HIS A 91 -9.03 4.42 -15.40
N VAL A 92 -8.07 4.78 -16.25
CA VAL A 92 -6.73 4.20 -16.26
C VAL A 92 -5.76 5.37 -16.22
N VAL A 93 -5.00 5.50 -15.13
CA VAL A 93 -4.12 6.64 -14.90
C VAL A 93 -2.72 6.16 -14.51
N PRO A 94 -1.64 6.79 -15.00
CA PRO A 94 -0.29 6.44 -14.59
C PRO A 94 -0.05 6.83 -13.12
N VAL A 95 0.53 5.93 -12.33
CA VAL A 95 0.91 6.21 -10.93
C VAL A 95 2.38 6.59 -10.81
N GLY A 96 3.21 6.12 -11.75
CA GLY A 96 4.63 6.40 -11.80
C GLY A 96 5.39 5.28 -12.49
N LYS A 97 6.64 5.54 -12.83
CA LYS A 97 7.55 4.58 -13.44
C LYS A 97 8.26 3.74 -12.39
N LEU A 98 8.23 2.43 -12.59
CA LEU A 98 8.95 1.45 -11.79
C LEU A 98 10.13 0.92 -12.60
N ARG A 99 11.37 1.11 -12.12
CA ARG A 99 12.60 0.78 -12.88
C ARG A 99 13.67 0.16 -12.01
N GLY A 100 14.12 -1.05 -12.37
CA GLY A 100 15.27 -1.70 -11.74
C GLY A 100 15.04 -2.07 -10.28
N ILE A 101 13.79 -2.29 -9.86
CA ILE A 101 13.43 -2.72 -8.51
C ILE A 101 12.74 -4.06 -8.64
N ARG A 102 13.39 -5.11 -8.11
CA ARG A 102 12.77 -6.43 -8.05
C ARG A 102 11.47 -6.35 -7.26
N PHE A 103 10.45 -7.04 -7.75
CA PHE A 103 9.19 -7.15 -7.03
C PHE A 103 8.62 -8.55 -7.17
N THR A 104 7.79 -8.92 -6.20
CA THR A 104 6.79 -9.97 -6.36
C THR A 104 5.40 -9.35 -6.36
N SER A 105 4.46 -9.95 -7.08
CA SER A 105 3.09 -9.45 -7.14
C SER A 105 2.08 -10.59 -7.14
N ILE A 106 0.83 -10.25 -6.84
CA ILE A 106 -0.32 -11.14 -7.00
C ILE A 106 -1.25 -10.49 -8.02
N PHE A 107 -1.56 -11.21 -9.09
CA PHE A 107 -2.46 -10.73 -10.15
C PHE A 107 -3.57 -11.73 -10.43
N ARG A 108 -4.71 -11.24 -10.93
CA ARG A 108 -5.88 -12.05 -11.24
C ARG A 108 -5.97 -12.33 -12.72
N PHE A 109 -5.58 -13.54 -13.13
CA PHE A 109 -5.65 -13.97 -14.53
C PHE A 109 -6.99 -14.64 -14.90
N LYS A 110 -7.81 -15.02 -13.91
CA LYS A 110 -9.20 -15.49 -14.09
C LYS A 110 -10.06 -15.01 -12.93
N VAL A 111 -11.37 -14.88 -13.14
CA VAL A 111 -12.34 -14.31 -12.17
C VAL A 111 -12.19 -14.88 -10.74
N TRP A 112 -11.83 -16.17 -10.60
CA TRP A 112 -11.63 -16.85 -9.32
C TRP A 112 -10.19 -17.30 -9.03
N TRP A 113 -9.20 -16.93 -9.85
CA TRP A 113 -7.80 -17.35 -9.65
C TRP A 113 -6.83 -16.17 -9.62
N THR A 114 -5.98 -16.18 -8.62
CA THR A 114 -4.78 -15.35 -8.56
C THR A 114 -3.53 -16.20 -8.81
N ASN A 115 -2.46 -15.58 -9.32
CA ASN A 115 -1.15 -16.18 -9.40
C ASN A 115 -0.09 -15.20 -8.90
N HIS A 116 1.04 -15.73 -8.47
CA HIS A 116 2.21 -14.94 -8.16
C HIS A 116 2.94 -14.57 -9.45
N TRP A 117 3.60 -13.42 -9.45
CA TRP A 117 4.46 -12.97 -10.53
C TRP A 117 5.69 -12.27 -9.95
N ALA A 118 6.75 -12.19 -10.74
CA ALA A 118 7.97 -11.48 -10.36
C ALA A 118 8.50 -10.68 -11.55
N GLY A 119 9.01 -9.49 -11.26
CA GLY A 119 9.53 -8.59 -12.28
C GLY A 119 10.51 -7.59 -11.70
N THR A 120 10.96 -6.66 -12.54
CA THR A 120 11.91 -5.62 -12.14
C THR A 120 11.53 -4.21 -12.58
N SER A 121 10.46 -4.09 -13.37
CA SER A 121 10.01 -2.84 -13.95
C SER A 121 8.50 -2.77 -14.15
N GLY A 122 7.95 -1.57 -14.40
CA GLY A 122 6.52 -1.39 -14.60
C GLY A 122 5.97 -2.16 -15.81
N ASN A 123 6.82 -2.43 -16.81
CA ASN A 123 6.46 -3.23 -17.98
C ASN A 123 6.25 -4.71 -17.64
N ASP A 124 6.83 -5.18 -16.53
CA ASP A 124 6.68 -6.56 -16.07
C ASP A 124 5.42 -6.75 -15.21
N VAL A 125 4.67 -5.67 -14.91
CA VAL A 125 3.43 -5.77 -14.13
C VAL A 125 2.36 -6.44 -14.99
N GLU A 126 1.68 -7.43 -14.42
CA GLU A 126 0.58 -8.11 -15.09
C GLU A 126 -0.73 -7.31 -14.96
N ASN A 127 -1.62 -7.48 -15.94
CA ASN A 127 -2.97 -6.92 -15.84
C ASN A 127 -3.69 -7.47 -14.61
N GLU A 128 -4.55 -6.64 -14.02
CA GLU A 128 -5.33 -7.03 -12.84
C GLU A 128 -4.45 -7.42 -11.62
N THR A 129 -3.30 -6.75 -11.47
CA THR A 129 -2.45 -6.88 -10.28
C THR A 129 -3.14 -6.28 -9.06
N GLN A 130 -3.22 -7.06 -7.98
CA GLN A 130 -3.92 -6.75 -6.73
C GLN A 130 -2.99 -6.50 -5.55
N MET A 131 -1.70 -6.76 -5.70
CA MET A 131 -0.67 -6.48 -4.71
C MET A 131 0.69 -6.48 -5.40
N ILE A 132 1.55 -5.53 -5.05
CA ILE A 132 2.98 -5.55 -5.41
C ILE A 132 3.80 -5.38 -4.13
N LEU A 133 4.82 -6.22 -3.94
CA LEU A 133 5.84 -6.09 -2.91
C LEU A 133 7.18 -5.81 -3.58
N LEU A 134 7.63 -4.56 -3.48
CA LEU A 134 8.96 -4.13 -3.95
C LEU A 134 10.02 -4.53 -2.94
N ASP A 135 11.13 -5.04 -3.45
CA ASP A 135 12.26 -5.48 -2.65
C ASP A 135 13.08 -4.32 -2.07
N LYS A 136 13.65 -4.58 -0.90
CA LYS A 136 14.61 -3.67 -0.26
C LYS A 136 15.90 -3.57 -1.06
N ASN A 137 16.78 -2.65 -0.70
CA ASN A 137 18.14 -2.62 -1.22
C ASN A 137 19.17 -2.39 -0.12
N ASP A 138 20.44 -2.66 -0.44
CA ASP A 138 21.55 -2.48 0.50
C ASP A 138 21.89 -1.01 0.77
N LEU A 139 21.28 -0.09 0.03
CA LEU A 139 21.47 1.36 0.16
C LEU A 139 20.56 1.98 1.22
N GLY A 140 19.57 1.24 1.75
CA GLY A 140 18.67 1.69 2.82
C GLY A 140 17.19 1.78 2.44
N ARG A 141 16.80 1.48 1.19
CA ARG A 141 15.39 1.40 0.81
C ARG A 141 14.74 0.19 1.47
N PRO A 142 13.69 0.36 2.31
CA PRO A 142 12.95 -0.76 2.89
C PRO A 142 12.11 -1.49 1.83
N TYR A 143 11.45 -2.58 2.22
CA TYR A 143 10.38 -3.14 1.39
C TYR A 143 9.26 -2.12 1.22
N VAL A 144 8.63 -2.12 0.05
CA VAL A 144 7.46 -1.27 -0.23
C VAL A 144 6.32 -2.16 -0.68
N LEU A 145 5.23 -2.16 0.09
CA LEU A 145 3.98 -2.80 -0.29
C LEU A 145 3.08 -1.78 -1.00
N ILE A 146 2.49 -2.17 -2.12
CA ILE A 146 1.54 -1.39 -2.89
C ILE A 146 0.25 -2.21 -3.04
N LEU A 147 -0.86 -1.70 -2.51
CA LEU A 147 -2.14 -2.38 -2.41
C LEU A 147 -3.27 -1.55 -3.04
N PRO A 148 -3.78 -1.95 -4.22
CA PRO A 148 -5.03 -1.43 -4.75
C PRO A 148 -6.20 -1.73 -3.82
N LEU A 149 -7.05 -0.74 -3.60
CA LEU A 149 -8.17 -0.77 -2.66
C LEU A 149 -9.51 -0.59 -3.36
N LEU A 150 -10.57 -0.69 -2.56
CA LEU A 150 -11.89 -0.20 -2.92
C LEU A 150 -12.06 1.22 -2.39
N GLU A 151 -12.65 2.10 -3.19
CA GLU A 151 -13.06 3.44 -2.76
C GLU A 151 -14.52 3.66 -3.17
N GLY A 152 -15.41 3.61 -2.17
CA GLY A 152 -16.85 3.56 -2.42
C GLY A 152 -17.22 2.39 -3.35
N PRO A 153 -17.96 2.63 -4.45
CA PRO A 153 -18.35 1.59 -5.39
C PRO A 153 -17.27 1.27 -6.44
N PHE A 154 -16.07 1.82 -6.33
CA PHE A 154 -14.98 1.61 -7.29
C PHE A 154 -13.94 0.65 -6.75
N ARG A 155 -13.41 -0.17 -7.65
CA ARG A 155 -12.30 -1.07 -7.38
C ARG A 155 -11.06 -0.60 -8.13
N ALA A 156 -9.92 -0.62 -7.45
CA ALA A 156 -8.63 -0.42 -8.08
C ALA A 156 -7.92 -1.74 -8.46
N SER A 157 -7.11 -1.69 -9.51
CA SER A 157 -6.11 -2.68 -9.89
C SER A 157 -4.89 -1.99 -10.51
N LEU A 158 -3.74 -2.67 -10.51
CA LEU A 158 -2.55 -2.23 -11.23
C LEU A 158 -2.39 -3.02 -12.53
N LEU A 159 -1.79 -2.38 -13.51
CA LEU A 159 -1.57 -2.92 -14.84
C LEU A 159 -0.32 -2.24 -15.45
N PRO A 160 0.30 -2.83 -16.48
CA PRO A 160 1.44 -2.20 -17.14
C PRO A 160 0.99 -0.92 -17.85
N GLY A 161 1.91 0.03 -17.96
CA GLY A 161 1.68 1.31 -18.63
C GLY A 161 1.14 1.16 -20.05
N SER A 162 0.11 1.95 -20.37
CA SER A 162 -0.59 1.90 -21.66
C SER A 162 0.21 2.43 -22.86
N HIS A 163 1.39 3.03 -22.65
CA HIS A 163 2.20 3.64 -23.70
C HIS A 163 3.64 3.08 -23.77
N ASN A 164 4.08 2.66 -24.97
CA ASN A 164 5.47 2.49 -25.43
C ASN A 164 6.53 1.97 -24.43
N ASN A 165 6.23 0.94 -23.63
CA ASN A 165 7.24 0.26 -22.79
C ASN A 165 8.05 1.24 -21.91
N ASP A 166 7.43 2.34 -21.50
CA ASP A 166 8.08 3.47 -20.84
C ASP A 166 8.20 3.31 -19.31
N TYR A 167 7.97 2.08 -18.83
CA TYR A 167 8.08 1.65 -17.44
C TYR A 167 6.98 2.15 -16.50
N TYR A 168 5.92 2.79 -17.01
CA TYR A 168 4.80 3.18 -16.17
C TYR A 168 4.09 1.96 -15.57
N VAL A 169 3.64 2.13 -14.35
CA VAL A 169 2.57 1.33 -13.74
C VAL A 169 1.32 2.19 -13.77
N ASP A 170 0.28 1.69 -14.43
CA ASP A 170 -1.02 2.33 -14.47
C ASP A 170 -1.91 1.74 -13.37
N MET A 171 -2.82 2.57 -12.85
CA MET A 171 -3.88 2.18 -11.94
C MET A 171 -5.22 2.27 -12.68
N CYS A 172 -5.94 1.16 -12.74
CA CYS A 172 -7.31 1.10 -13.22
C CYS A 172 -8.25 1.25 -12.03
N VAL A 173 -9.18 2.20 -12.10
CA VAL A 173 -10.23 2.39 -11.09
C VAL A 173 -11.58 2.32 -11.79
N GLU A 174 -12.39 1.31 -11.46
CA GLU A 174 -13.65 1.07 -12.14
C GLU A 174 -14.78 0.60 -11.22
N SER A 175 -16.01 0.99 -11.55
CA SER A 175 -17.23 0.60 -10.82
C SER A 175 -17.94 -0.61 -11.42
N GLY A 176 -17.56 -1.01 -12.64
CA GLY A 176 -18.27 -2.03 -13.40
C GLY A 176 -19.66 -1.60 -13.90
N SER A 177 -20.02 -0.32 -13.79
CA SER A 177 -21.35 0.20 -14.16
C SER A 177 -21.27 1.60 -14.76
N THR A 178 -21.78 1.78 -15.98
CA THR A 178 -21.85 3.10 -16.65
C THR A 178 -22.70 4.12 -15.91
N ARG A 179 -23.53 3.68 -14.94
CA ARG A 179 -24.37 4.53 -14.10
C ARG A 179 -23.66 5.06 -12.86
N VAL A 180 -22.50 4.50 -12.53
CA VAL A 180 -21.71 4.86 -11.35
C VAL A 180 -20.40 5.43 -11.85
N SER A 181 -20.30 6.77 -11.81
CA SER A 181 -19.14 7.51 -12.31
C SER A 181 -18.65 8.49 -11.24
N ALA A 182 -17.35 8.72 -11.20
CA ALA A 182 -16.68 9.66 -10.32
C ALA A 182 -15.43 10.19 -11.01
N SER A 183 -14.88 11.31 -10.52
CA SER A 183 -13.71 11.97 -11.10
C SER A 183 -12.63 12.34 -10.06
N SER A 184 -12.87 12.05 -8.78
CA SER A 184 -11.97 12.37 -7.67
C SER A 184 -11.89 11.17 -6.74
N PHE A 185 -10.67 10.77 -6.41
CA PHE A 185 -10.35 9.62 -5.57
C PHE A 185 -9.23 9.95 -4.58
N ARG A 186 -9.26 9.37 -3.37
CA ARG A 186 -8.30 9.69 -2.28
C ARG A 186 -7.58 8.47 -1.72
N SER A 187 -8.13 7.29 -1.87
CA SER A 187 -7.68 6.07 -1.20
C SER A 187 -7.75 4.82 -2.08
N CYS A 188 -7.74 4.97 -3.41
CA CYS A 188 -7.72 3.86 -4.35
C CYS A 188 -6.49 2.94 -4.23
N LEU A 189 -5.39 3.43 -3.65
CA LEU A 189 -4.16 2.68 -3.47
C LEU A 189 -3.60 2.97 -2.08
N TYR A 190 -3.02 1.97 -1.43
CA TYR A 190 -2.29 2.14 -0.18
C TYR A 190 -0.86 1.65 -0.34
N MET A 191 0.09 2.46 0.11
CA MET A 191 1.50 2.11 0.14
C MET A 191 1.98 2.01 1.57
N HIS A 192 2.84 1.04 1.86
CA HIS A 192 3.42 0.84 3.19
C HIS A 192 4.89 0.45 3.09
N VAL A 193 5.71 0.85 4.05
CA VAL A 193 7.14 0.50 4.11
C VAL A 193 7.53 -0.18 5.42
N GLY A 194 8.53 -1.06 5.33
CA GLY A 194 8.97 -1.88 6.45
C GLY A 194 10.20 -2.74 6.11
N ASP A 195 10.94 -3.15 7.14
CA ASP A 195 12.20 -3.89 6.95
C ASP A 195 12.01 -5.42 6.86
N ASP A 196 10.86 -5.90 7.35
CA ASP A 196 10.44 -7.30 7.28
C ASP A 196 9.14 -7.42 6.47
N PRO A 197 9.10 -8.21 5.38
CA PRO A 197 7.96 -8.26 4.48
C PRO A 197 6.72 -8.90 5.11
N TYR A 198 6.87 -9.78 6.11
CA TYR A 198 5.73 -10.39 6.79
C TYR A 198 5.05 -9.42 7.75
N SER A 199 5.86 -8.72 8.55
CA SER A 199 5.37 -7.68 9.46
C SER A 199 4.76 -6.52 8.70
N LEU A 200 5.39 -6.10 7.60
CA LEU A 200 4.89 -5.09 6.67
C LEU A 200 3.46 -5.37 6.20
N VAL A 201 3.19 -6.58 5.71
CA VAL A 201 1.85 -6.97 5.23
C VAL A 201 0.85 -6.97 6.39
N LYS A 202 1.24 -7.52 7.54
CA LYS A 202 0.40 -7.55 8.74
C LYS A 202 0.02 -6.14 9.22
N GLU A 203 0.98 -5.23 9.29
CA GLU A 203 0.78 -3.85 9.72
C GLU A 203 -0.04 -3.06 8.71
N ALA A 204 0.23 -3.22 7.42
CA ALA A 204 -0.56 -2.61 6.36
C ALA A 204 -2.03 -3.04 6.44
N THR A 205 -2.29 -4.35 6.54
CA THR A 205 -3.64 -4.89 6.73
C THR A 205 -4.30 -4.33 7.99
N LYS A 206 -3.55 -4.20 9.09
CA LYS A 206 -4.06 -3.59 10.32
C LYS A 206 -4.54 -2.16 10.07
N VAL A 207 -3.73 -1.32 9.42
CA VAL A 207 -4.11 0.08 9.12
C VAL A 207 -5.34 0.12 8.21
N LEU A 208 -5.35 -0.68 7.14
CA LEU A 208 -6.48 -0.72 6.21
C LEU A 208 -7.79 -1.12 6.89
N LEU A 209 -7.75 -2.15 7.73
CA LEU A 209 -8.93 -2.58 8.47
C LEU A 209 -9.45 -1.52 9.41
N ASP A 210 -8.59 -0.81 10.11
CA ASP A 210 -9.05 0.27 11.00
C ASP A 210 -9.69 1.40 10.20
N VAL A 211 -9.00 1.91 9.17
CA VAL A 211 -9.48 3.03 8.37
C VAL A 211 -10.77 2.68 7.64
N LEU A 212 -10.82 1.51 6.99
CA LEU A 212 -12.01 1.10 6.24
C LEU A 212 -13.16 0.73 7.15
N SER A 213 -12.91 0.17 8.34
CA SER A 213 -13.99 -0.24 9.24
C SER A 213 -14.57 0.88 10.08
N GLU A 214 -13.90 2.03 10.17
CA GLU A 214 -14.36 3.17 10.96
C GLU A 214 -15.77 3.62 10.53
N GLU A 215 -16.04 3.67 9.23
CA GLU A 215 -17.36 4.00 8.67
C GLU A 215 -18.42 2.90 8.91
N PHE A 216 -18.00 1.69 9.29
CA PHE A 216 -18.87 0.53 9.50
C PHE A 216 -18.97 0.12 10.98
N GLY A 217 -18.65 1.01 11.92
CA GLY A 217 -18.74 0.72 13.36
C GLY A 217 -17.56 -0.11 13.91
N GLY A 218 -16.46 -0.17 13.17
CA GLY A 218 -15.23 -0.88 13.52
C GLY A 218 -15.17 -2.30 12.96
N ARG A 219 -13.99 -2.92 13.08
CA ARG A 219 -13.68 -4.21 12.40
C ARG A 219 -14.65 -5.34 12.74
N VAL A 220 -15.14 -5.38 13.97
CA VAL A 220 -16.06 -6.43 14.44
C VAL A 220 -17.40 -6.32 13.73
N GLU A 221 -17.95 -5.11 13.61
CA GLU A 221 -19.22 -4.88 12.95
C GLU A 221 -19.10 -5.07 11.43
N LEU A 222 -17.98 -4.64 10.82
CA LEU A 222 -17.69 -4.93 9.42
C LEU A 222 -17.63 -6.45 9.14
N ALA A 223 -16.92 -7.20 9.98
CA ALA A 223 -16.82 -8.66 9.83
C ALA A 223 -18.19 -9.33 10.02
N LYS A 224 -18.98 -8.93 11.02
CA LYS A 224 -20.35 -9.43 11.20
C LYS A 224 -21.21 -9.17 9.97
N ALA A 225 -21.23 -7.93 9.48
CA ALA A 225 -22.00 -7.54 8.30
C ALA A 225 -21.61 -8.37 7.07
N TYR A 226 -20.31 -8.62 6.87
CA TYR A 226 -19.83 -9.50 5.80
C TYR A 226 -20.38 -10.94 5.93
N TYR A 227 -20.22 -11.56 7.10
CA TYR A 227 -20.67 -12.94 7.32
C TYR A 227 -22.19 -13.08 7.27
N GLU A 228 -22.92 -12.10 7.80
CA GLU A 228 -24.39 -12.05 7.73
C GLU A 228 -24.87 -11.93 6.29
N ALA A 229 -24.35 -10.97 5.52
CA ALA A 229 -24.70 -10.79 4.11
C ALA A 229 -24.40 -12.04 3.27
N LEU A 230 -23.24 -12.67 3.48
CA LEU A 230 -22.88 -13.92 2.82
C LEU A 230 -23.84 -15.06 3.19
N THR A 231 -24.14 -15.19 4.48
CA THR A 231 -25.05 -16.23 5.00
C THR A 231 -26.46 -16.06 4.45
N ASP A 232 -26.98 -14.84 4.42
CA ASP A 232 -28.33 -14.55 3.92
C ASP A 232 -28.44 -14.76 2.42
N SER A 233 -27.41 -14.39 1.65
CA SER A 233 -27.32 -14.71 0.22
C SER A 233 -27.34 -16.23 0.00
N MET A 234 -26.56 -16.98 0.78
CA MET A 234 -26.53 -18.45 0.71
C MET A 234 -27.86 -19.10 1.06
N LYS A 235 -28.56 -18.61 2.08
CA LYS A 235 -29.92 -19.08 2.42
C LYS A 235 -30.90 -18.79 1.30
N LYS A 236 -30.87 -17.58 0.73
CA LYS A 236 -31.82 -17.12 -0.30
C LYS A 236 -31.62 -17.82 -1.64
N HIS A 237 -30.38 -18.01 -2.08
CA HIS A 237 -30.07 -18.47 -3.44
C HIS A 237 -29.68 -19.94 -3.52
N PHE A 238 -29.22 -20.53 -2.41
CA PHE A 238 -28.70 -21.89 -2.38
C PHE A 238 -29.33 -22.76 -1.28
N ASN A 239 -30.39 -22.29 -0.63
CA ASN A 239 -31.11 -22.98 0.45
C ASN A 239 -30.18 -23.46 1.59
N GLY A 240 -29.06 -22.76 1.83
CA GLY A 240 -28.10 -23.13 2.87
C GLY A 240 -27.36 -24.46 2.63
N ASN A 241 -27.29 -24.94 1.38
CA ASN A 241 -26.63 -26.21 1.03
C ASN A 241 -25.09 -26.21 1.16
N GLY A 242 -24.48 -25.10 1.60
CA GLY A 242 -23.04 -25.00 1.82
C GLY A 242 -22.17 -24.93 0.56
N VAL A 243 -22.75 -24.67 -0.63
CA VAL A 243 -22.01 -24.62 -1.90
C VAL A 243 -20.89 -23.57 -1.91
N ILE A 244 -21.02 -22.48 -1.16
CA ILE A 244 -19.97 -21.45 -0.99
C ILE A 244 -19.50 -21.48 0.46
N ALA A 245 -18.62 -22.44 0.79
CA ALA A 245 -18.05 -22.58 2.13
C ALA A 245 -16.53 -22.39 2.18
N SER A 246 -15.84 -22.38 1.03
CA SER A 246 -14.38 -22.33 0.99
C SER A 246 -13.86 -21.94 -0.40
N MET A 247 -14.11 -20.70 -0.79
CA MET A 247 -13.27 -20.02 -1.77
C MET A 247 -13.01 -18.63 -1.22
N GLN A 248 -12.19 -18.57 -0.16
CA GLN A 248 -11.63 -17.29 0.28
C GLN A 248 -10.83 -16.73 -0.89
N HIS A 249 -11.31 -15.63 -1.45
CA HIS A 249 -10.43 -14.75 -2.21
C HIS A 249 -9.34 -14.32 -1.23
N CYS A 250 -8.07 -14.26 -1.64
CA CYS A 250 -7.00 -13.76 -0.77
C CYS A 250 -7.26 -12.33 -0.26
N ASN A 251 -8.17 -11.58 -0.90
CA ASN A 251 -8.67 -10.30 -0.41
C ASN A 251 -9.46 -10.43 0.91
N ASP A 252 -10.20 -11.52 1.13
CA ASP A 252 -10.97 -11.73 2.36
C ASP A 252 -10.03 -11.75 3.58
N PHE A 253 -8.82 -12.27 3.42
CA PHE A 253 -7.80 -12.25 4.47
C PHE A 253 -7.32 -10.82 4.79
N MET A 254 -7.25 -9.96 3.78
CA MET A 254 -6.95 -8.52 3.94
C MET A 254 -8.09 -7.77 4.65
N TYR A 255 -9.34 -8.25 4.54
CA TYR A 255 -10.50 -7.69 5.24
C TYR A 255 -10.79 -8.34 6.61
N LEU A 256 -10.16 -9.46 6.94
CA LEU A 256 -10.43 -10.20 8.18
C LEU A 256 -9.29 -10.11 9.19
N GLY A 257 -8.05 -9.79 8.76
CA GLY A 257 -6.94 -9.43 9.66
C GLY A 257 -6.64 -10.44 10.77
N THR A 258 -6.89 -11.73 10.52
CA THR A 258 -6.63 -12.84 11.45
C THR A 258 -5.16 -13.18 11.54
#